data_AF-A0A0H5RES1-F1
#
_entry.id   AF-A0A0H5RES1-F1
#
_cell.length_a   1.000
_cell.length_b   1.000
_cell.length_c   1.000
_cell.angle_alpha   90.00
_cell.angle_beta   90.00
_cell.angle_gamma   90.00
#
_symmetry.space_group_name_H-M   'P 1'
#
loop_
_entity.id
_entity.type
_entity.pdbx_description
1 polymer ?
#
loop_
_entity_poly.entity_id
_entity_poly.type
_entity_poly.pdbx_seq_one_letter_code
_entity_poly.pdbx_strand_id
1 'polypeptide(L)'
;LASISSSAKGLPVDGGKGSGLANIFSPYILIDNDDGRINDYGLVVRQFGLKWITLAFVIADRNSRPAWGGSFPADNPQSNDMIRKQLKSMRDAGADGIVSFGGAGGTEIGQAIT
;
A
#
# COMPACT_ATOMS: atom_id res chain seq x y z
N LEU A 1 19.69 35.56 -4.36
CA LEU A 1 20.37 34.44 -3.67
C LEU A 1 19.96 34.46 -2.21
N ALA A 2 19.09 33.54 -1.76
CA ALA A 2 18.89 33.22 -0.34
C ALA A 2 18.15 31.87 -0.18
N SER A 3 18.95 30.89 0.25
CA SER A 3 18.69 29.62 0.96
C SER A 3 17.42 28.78 0.75
N ILE A 4 17.66 27.55 0.30
CA ILE A 4 16.81 26.36 0.38
C ILE A 4 16.88 25.81 1.82
N SER A 5 15.73 25.56 2.45
CA SER A 5 15.64 24.66 3.61
C SER A 5 14.66 23.54 3.27
N SER A 6 15.20 22.38 2.91
CA SER A 6 14.45 21.14 2.84
C SER A 6 14.26 20.61 4.26
N SER A 7 13.04 20.71 4.79
CA SER A 7 12.61 19.83 5.86
C SER A 7 11.71 18.78 5.24
N ALA A 8 12.28 17.60 4.98
CA ALA A 8 11.46 16.38 4.93
C ALA A 8 10.77 16.30 6.29
N LYS A 9 9.49 16.67 6.33
CA LYS A 9 8.69 16.70 7.55
C LYS A 9 8.51 15.24 7.97
N GLY A 10 9.31 14.83 8.95
CA GLY A 10 9.13 13.57 9.65
C GLY A 10 7.67 13.42 10.07
N LEU A 11 7.18 12.19 9.98
CA LEU A 11 5.84 11.79 10.39
C LEU A 11 5.51 12.42 11.76
N PRO A 12 4.40 13.16 11.91
CA PRO A 12 3.93 13.51 13.23
C PRO A 12 3.39 12.25 13.89
N VAL A 13 4.23 11.56 14.64
CA VAL A 13 3.79 10.80 15.82
C VAL A 13 3.95 11.75 16.99
N ASP A 14 2.87 12.46 17.31
CA ASP A 14 2.86 13.46 18.38
C ASP A 14 3.23 12.77 19.71
N GLY A 15 4.42 13.06 20.22
CA GLY A 15 4.91 12.65 21.53
C GLY A 15 4.30 13.48 22.66
N GLY A 16 2.97 13.67 22.63
CA GLY A 16 2.21 14.40 23.64
C GLY A 16 1.56 13.46 24.64
N LYS A 17 1.88 13.62 25.92
CA LYS A 17 1.31 12.89 27.06
C LYS A 17 -0.23 12.79 26.97
N GLY A 18 -0.73 11.57 26.76
CA GLY A 18 -2.12 11.13 27.00
C GLY A 18 -3.18 11.66 26.03
N SER A 19 -3.29 11.07 24.83
CA SER A 19 -4.47 11.22 23.97
C SER A 19 -4.88 9.83 23.48
N GLY A 20 -6.18 9.54 23.48
CA GLY A 20 -6.75 8.19 23.39
C GLY A 20 -6.20 7.31 22.26
N LEU A 21 -6.30 5.99 22.44
CA LEU A 21 -5.90 4.95 21.48
C LEU A 21 -6.07 5.44 20.04
N ALA A 22 -5.00 5.40 19.24
CA ALA A 22 -5.02 5.83 17.85
C ALA A 22 -6.06 5.03 17.07
N ASN A 23 -7.25 5.61 16.86
CA ASN A 23 -8.27 5.02 16.04
C ASN A 23 -7.84 5.18 14.57
N ILE A 24 -7.38 4.08 13.97
CA ILE A 24 -6.99 4.03 12.56
C ILE A 24 -8.18 3.51 11.74
N PHE A 25 -8.63 4.30 10.76
CA PHE A 25 -9.50 3.83 9.69
C PHE A 25 -8.65 3.55 8.44
N SER A 26 -8.60 2.29 8.02
CA SER A 26 -7.80 1.83 6.89
C SER A 26 -8.63 0.88 6.02
N PRO A 27 -9.39 1.40 5.02
CA PRO A 27 -10.17 0.56 4.13
C PRO A 27 -9.26 -0.32 3.26
N TYR A 28 -9.75 -1.49 2.89
CA TYR A 28 -9.08 -2.38 1.96
C TYR A 28 -9.22 -1.88 0.52
N ILE A 29 -8.13 -1.88 -0.23
CA ILE A 29 -8.12 -1.68 -1.69
C ILE A 29 -7.50 -2.91 -2.32
N LEU A 30 -8.22 -3.49 -3.28
CA LEU A 30 -7.71 -4.57 -4.11
C LEU A 30 -6.60 -4.03 -5.02
N ILE A 31 -5.44 -4.68 -5.00
CA ILE A 31 -4.42 -4.50 -6.03
C ILE A 31 -4.68 -5.53 -7.12
N ASP A 32 -5.00 -5.02 -8.30
CA ASP A 32 -5.27 -5.79 -9.51
C ASP A 32 -4.67 -5.04 -10.71
N ASN A 33 -4.37 -5.78 -11.77
CA ASN A 33 -3.87 -5.30 -13.04
C ASN A 33 -4.49 -6.07 -14.23
N ASP A 34 -5.68 -6.66 -14.05
CA ASP A 34 -6.37 -7.47 -15.07
C ASP A 34 -6.65 -6.71 -16.39
N ASP A 35 -6.77 -5.38 -16.36
CA ASP A 35 -6.92 -4.52 -17.55
C ASP A 35 -5.63 -3.78 -17.96
N GLY A 36 -4.50 -4.11 -17.33
CA GLY A 36 -3.22 -3.43 -17.50
C GLY A 36 -3.13 -2.08 -16.78
N ARG A 37 -4.07 -1.75 -15.89
CA ARG A 37 -4.02 -0.54 -15.05
C ARG A 37 -4.03 -0.91 -13.57
N ILE A 38 -3.42 -0.03 -12.78
CA ILE A 38 -3.56 -0.01 -11.33
C ILE A 38 -4.29 1.27 -10.94
N ASN A 39 -5.17 1.18 -9.94
CA ASN A 39 -5.90 2.32 -9.40
C ASN A 39 -4.96 3.48 -9.00
N ASP A 40 -5.42 4.72 -9.16
CA ASP A 40 -4.70 5.90 -8.67
C ASP A 40 -4.93 6.07 -7.16
N TYR A 41 -3.96 5.60 -6.37
CA TYR A 41 -4.09 5.64 -4.91
C TYR A 41 -4.04 7.07 -4.36
N GLY A 42 -3.33 7.99 -5.03
CA GLY A 42 -3.28 9.40 -4.61
C GLY A 42 -4.61 10.10 -4.81
N LEU A 43 -5.32 9.80 -5.91
CA LEU A 43 -6.67 10.29 -6.14
C LEU A 43 -7.64 9.79 -5.06
N VAL A 44 -7.60 8.49 -4.75
CA VAL A 44 -8.44 7.88 -3.70
C VAL A 44 -8.19 8.55 -2.33
N VAL A 45 -6.93 8.76 -1.96
CA VAL A 45 -6.57 9.47 -0.71
C VAL A 45 -7.18 10.87 -0.67
N ARG A 46 -7.03 11.65 -1.75
CA ARG A 46 -7.54 13.04 -1.80
C ARG A 46 -9.05 13.10 -1.78
N GLN A 47 -9.71 12.20 -2.52
CA GLN A 47 -11.16 12.19 -2.66
C GLN A 47 -11.87 11.81 -1.35
N PHE A 48 -11.31 10.88 -0.58
CA PHE A 48 -11.93 10.37 0.64
C PHE A 48 -11.26 10.84 1.94
N GLY A 49 -10.20 11.64 1.85
CA GLY A 49 -9.49 12.18 3.01
C GLY A 49 -8.79 11.10 3.85
N LEU A 50 -8.35 10.01 3.22
CA LEU A 50 -7.78 8.85 3.93
C LEU A 50 -6.38 9.18 4.49
N LYS A 51 -6.06 8.56 5.63
CA LYS A 51 -4.72 8.59 6.23
C LYS A 51 -4.00 7.24 6.15
N TRP A 52 -4.77 6.17 6.03
CA TRP A 52 -4.29 4.80 5.95
C TRP A 52 -5.08 4.04 4.91
N ILE A 53 -4.41 3.17 4.17
CA ILE A 53 -5.00 2.25 3.20
C ILE A 53 -4.42 0.85 3.44
N THR A 54 -5.27 -0.18 3.43
CA THR A 54 -4.82 -1.56 3.48
C THR A 54 -4.82 -2.14 2.06
N LEU A 55 -3.64 -2.53 1.57
CA LEU A 55 -3.41 -3.08 0.24
C LEU A 55 -3.66 -4.58 0.28
N ALA A 56 -4.68 -5.04 -0.44
CA ALA A 56 -5.19 -6.41 -0.41
C ALA A 56 -5.02 -7.10 -1.77
N PHE A 57 -4.68 -8.38 -1.84
CA PHE A 57 -3.97 -9.19 -0.84
C PHE A 57 -2.77 -9.82 -1.53
N VAL A 58 -1.70 -10.07 -0.79
CA VAL A 58 -0.59 -10.91 -1.29
C VAL A 58 -0.86 -12.36 -0.92
N ILE A 59 -0.97 -13.21 -1.93
CA ILE A 59 -1.12 -14.66 -1.84
C ILE A 59 -0.15 -15.34 -2.83
N ALA A 60 -0.06 -16.67 -2.81
CA ALA A 60 0.77 -17.40 -3.75
C ALA A 60 0.07 -17.53 -5.12
N ASP A 61 0.84 -17.36 -6.19
CA ASP A 61 0.44 -17.73 -7.55
C ASP A 61 0.58 -19.24 -7.79
N ARG A 62 0.30 -19.68 -9.03
CA ARG A 62 0.39 -21.09 -9.44
C ARG A 62 1.82 -21.65 -9.43
N ASN A 63 2.84 -20.79 -9.35
CA ASN A 63 4.25 -21.14 -9.37
C ASN A 63 4.91 -20.98 -8.00
N SER A 64 4.12 -20.88 -6.92
CA SER A 64 4.63 -20.62 -5.56
C SER A 64 5.42 -19.32 -5.45
N ARG A 65 4.97 -18.25 -6.14
CA ARG A 65 5.53 -16.90 -6.04
C ARG A 65 4.50 -15.94 -5.43
N PRO A 66 4.93 -14.90 -4.70
CA PRO A 66 4.00 -13.94 -4.13
C PRO A 66 3.38 -13.10 -5.25
N ALA A 67 2.05 -12.97 -5.23
CA ALA A 67 1.28 -12.19 -6.18
C ALA A 67 0.10 -11.49 -5.50
N TRP A 68 -0.18 -10.27 -5.93
CA TRP A 68 -1.41 -9.56 -5.63
C TRP A 68 -2.58 -10.29 -6.28
N GLY A 69 -3.57 -10.68 -5.48
CA GLY A 69 -4.73 -11.44 -5.94
C GLY A 69 -4.41 -12.82 -6.54
N GLY A 70 -3.16 -13.30 -6.41
CA GLY A 70 -2.72 -14.60 -6.95
C GLY A 70 -2.39 -14.59 -8.44
N SER A 71 -2.44 -13.44 -9.11
CA SER A 71 -2.18 -13.31 -10.55
C SER A 71 -1.18 -12.20 -10.87
N PHE A 72 -1.23 -11.07 -10.18
CA PHE A 72 -0.35 -9.94 -10.46
C PHE A 72 0.94 -10.02 -9.64
N PRO A 73 2.12 -10.27 -10.24
CA PRO A 73 3.32 -10.60 -9.46
C PRO A 73 3.70 -9.52 -8.45
N ALA A 74 4.06 -9.91 -7.23
CA ALA A 74 4.52 -8.99 -6.19
C ALA A 74 6.06 -8.94 -6.04
N ASP A 75 6.79 -9.71 -6.85
CA ASP A 75 8.24 -9.90 -6.72
C ASP A 75 9.03 -9.61 -8.00
N ASN A 76 8.41 -9.03 -9.04
CA ASN A 76 9.10 -8.72 -10.29
C ASN A 76 9.32 -7.19 -10.47
N PRO A 77 10.32 -6.75 -11.26
CA PRO A 77 10.61 -5.33 -11.41
C PRO A 77 9.46 -4.50 -12.00
N GLN A 78 8.78 -5.03 -13.02
CA GLN A 78 7.75 -4.31 -13.76
C GLN A 78 6.53 -4.00 -12.88
N SER A 79 6.00 -5.01 -12.19
CA SER A 79 4.85 -4.84 -11.29
C SER A 79 5.22 -3.97 -10.09
N ASN A 80 6.42 -4.16 -9.53
CA ASN A 80 6.92 -3.34 -8.44
C ASN A 80 7.03 -1.87 -8.83
N ASP A 81 7.46 -1.54 -10.05
CA ASP A 81 7.54 -0.15 -10.49
C ASP A 81 6.15 0.48 -10.68
N MET A 82 5.15 -0.29 -11.13
CA MET A 82 3.77 0.18 -11.22
C MET A 82 3.20 0.49 -9.83
N ILE A 83 3.38 -0.42 -8.87
CA ILE A 83 2.90 -0.23 -7.49
C ILE A 83 3.66 0.89 -6.79
N ARG A 84 5.00 0.98 -6.95
CA ARG A 84 5.82 2.05 -6.36
C ARG A 84 5.35 3.44 -6.77
N LYS A 85 4.96 3.63 -8.04
CA LYS A 85 4.40 4.91 -8.50
C LYS A 85 3.12 5.27 -7.75
N GLN A 86 2.23 4.30 -7.53
CA GLN A 86 0.98 4.53 -6.81
C GLN A 86 1.21 4.73 -5.30
N LEU A 87 2.11 3.97 -4.68
CA LEU A 87 2.51 4.18 -3.29
C LEU A 87 3.13 5.57 -3.09
N LYS A 88 3.94 6.04 -4.04
CA LYS A 88 4.47 7.40 -4.01
C LYS A 88 3.35 8.44 -4.12
N SER A 89 2.43 8.28 -5.07
CA SER A 89 1.27 9.19 -5.22
C SER A 89 0.42 9.27 -3.94
N MET A 90 0.16 8.12 -3.30
CA MET A 90 -0.54 7.99 -2.03
C MET A 90 0.18 8.73 -0.88
N ARG A 91 1.49 8.55 -0.76
CA ARG A 91 2.31 9.20 0.26
C ARG A 91 2.46 10.70 0.05
N ASP A 92 2.63 11.12 -1.20
CA ASP A 92 2.63 12.54 -1.58
C ASP A 92 1.26 13.20 -1.25
N ALA A 93 0.17 12.43 -1.23
CA ALA A 93 -1.17 12.88 -0.81
C ALA A 93 -1.40 12.83 0.72
N GLY A 94 -0.43 12.37 1.51
CA GLY A 94 -0.45 12.42 2.97
C GLY A 94 -1.09 11.22 3.66
N ALA A 95 -1.10 10.06 3.00
CA ALA A 95 -1.48 8.77 3.60
C ALA A 95 -0.31 7.77 3.58
N ASP A 96 -0.41 6.68 4.34
CA ASP A 96 0.50 5.53 4.25
C ASP A 96 -0.26 4.20 4.11
N GLY A 97 0.47 3.12 3.83
CA GLY A 97 -0.11 1.82 3.48
C GLY A 97 0.22 0.70 4.46
N ILE A 98 -0.72 -0.23 4.62
CA ILE A 98 -0.54 -1.52 5.28
C ILE A 98 -0.65 -2.60 4.19
N VAL A 99 0.25 -3.58 4.16
CA VAL A 99 0.12 -4.73 3.24
C VAL A 99 -0.62 -5.84 3.96
N SER A 100 -1.64 -6.40 3.31
CA SER A 100 -2.38 -7.56 3.81
C SER A 100 -2.02 -8.81 3.03
N PHE A 101 -1.83 -9.91 3.75
CA PHE A 101 -1.56 -11.25 3.20
C PHE A 101 -2.79 -12.14 3.43
N GLY A 102 -3.03 -13.10 2.54
CA GLY A 102 -4.16 -14.02 2.66
C GLY A 102 -5.46 -13.49 2.03
N GLY A 103 -6.57 -13.54 2.76
CA GLY A 103 -7.90 -13.17 2.26
C GLY A 103 -8.85 -14.38 2.17
N ALA A 104 -10.00 -14.21 1.52
CA ALA A 104 -11.05 -15.24 1.49
C ALA A 104 -10.75 -16.42 0.56
N GLY A 105 -9.80 -16.28 -0.36
CA GLY A 105 -9.50 -17.31 -1.37
C GLY A 105 -8.06 -17.25 -1.87
N GLY A 106 -7.66 -18.30 -2.58
CA GLY A 106 -6.27 -18.53 -2.99
C GLY A 106 -5.46 -19.31 -1.96
N THR A 107 -4.16 -19.49 -2.24
CA THR A 107 -3.23 -20.19 -1.34
C THR A 107 -2.39 -19.17 -0.59
N GLU A 108 -2.38 -19.23 0.74
CA GLU A 108 -1.54 -18.33 1.55
C GLU A 108 -0.04 -18.54 1.29
N ILE A 109 0.74 -17.46 1.29
CA ILE A 109 2.19 -17.54 1.04
C ILE A 109 2.92 -18.41 2.08
N GLY A 110 2.45 -18.43 3.33
CA GLY A 110 3.03 -19.27 4.39
C GLY A 110 2.79 -20.77 4.19
N GLN A 111 1.84 -21.15 3.33
CA GLN A 111 1.59 -22.54 2.96
C GLN A 111 2.43 -22.98 1.74
N ALA A 112 2.69 -22.06 0.80
CA ALA A 112 3.15 -22.40 -0.55
C ALA A 112 4.61 -22.05 -0.86
N ILE A 113 5.24 -21.17 -0.08
CA ILE A 113 6.58 -20.63 -0.34
C ILE A 113 7.50 -21.00 0.81
N THR A 114 8.58 -21.73 0.51
CA THR A 114 9.54 -22.29 1.48
C THR A 114 10.95 -21.79 1.21
#